data_AF-F7NJG3-F1
#
_entry.id   AF-F7NJG3-F1
#
_cell.length_a   1.000
_cell.length_b   1.000
_cell.length_c   1.000
_cell.angle_alpha   90.00
_cell.angle_beta   90.00
_cell.angle_gamma   90.00
#
_symmetry.space_group_name_H-M   'P 1'
#
loop_
_entity.id
_entity.type
_entity.pdbx_description
1 polymer ?
#
loop_
_entity_poly.entity_id
_entity_poly.type
_entity_poly.pdbx_seq_one_letter_code
_entity_poly.pdbx_strand_id
1 'polypeptide(L)'
;MTNIFSEDETDEIENFREMTHAMSVNGEEIICFVILSDLVNGHVQISDLPKNTLLKTYAQLKANTEYFSRLVWFDSSGIEQIFQKTKKMFIEEVKTRIPPSTLPKLNKPI
;
A
#
# COMPACT_ATOMS: atom_id res chain seq x y z
N MET A 1 -13.69 11.16 -3.34
CA MET A 1 -12.97 10.10 -2.59
C MET A 1 -12.79 10.59 -1.18
N THR A 2 -13.09 9.78 -0.17
CA THR A 2 -12.74 10.08 1.23
C THR A 2 -11.21 10.12 1.28
N ASN A 3 -10.59 11.25 1.65
CA ASN A 3 -9.13 11.35 1.77
C ASN A 3 -8.64 10.32 2.80
N ILE A 4 -8.13 9.18 2.32
CA ILE A 4 -7.62 8.10 3.17
C ILE A 4 -6.38 8.58 3.92
N PHE A 5 -5.58 9.42 3.24
CA PHE A 5 -4.35 9.99 3.75
C PHE A 5 -4.56 11.48 4.07
N SER A 6 -3.86 11.97 5.10
CA SER A 6 -3.74 13.41 5.38
C SER A 6 -2.82 14.09 4.36
N GLU A 7 -2.76 15.41 4.40
CA GLU A 7 -1.80 16.19 3.60
C GLU A 7 -0.37 15.79 3.96
N ASP A 8 -0.01 15.76 5.25
CA ASP A 8 1.32 15.32 5.70
C ASP A 8 1.70 13.92 5.19
N GLU A 9 0.77 12.97 5.24
CA GLU A 9 1.02 11.61 4.73
C GLU A 9 1.16 11.58 3.21
N THR A 10 0.46 12.47 2.50
CA THR A 10 0.57 12.62 1.05
C THR A 10 1.94 13.19 0.67
N ASP A 11 2.38 14.23 1.36
CA ASP A 11 3.71 14.82 1.18
C ASP A 11 4.82 13.80 1.49
N GLU A 12 4.65 12.98 2.54
CA GLU A 12 5.59 11.92 2.88
C GLU A 12 5.62 10.81 1.81
N ILE A 13 4.46 10.43 1.24
CA ILE A 13 4.40 9.51 0.09
C ILE A 13 5.19 10.07 -1.10
N GLU A 14 5.05 11.36 -1.41
CA GLU A 14 5.81 12.00 -2.50
C GLU A 14 7.32 12.02 -2.20
N ASN A 15 7.72 12.35 -0.97
CA ASN A 15 9.12 12.31 -0.55
C ASN A 15 9.72 10.91 -0.75
N PHE A 16 9.01 9.85 -0.34
CA PHE A 16 9.48 8.48 -0.57
C PHE A 16 9.48 8.10 -2.05
N ARG A 17 8.52 8.56 -2.85
CA ARG A 17 8.50 8.36 -4.30
C ARG A 17 9.74 8.95 -4.94
N GLU A 18 10.10 10.19 -4.59
CA GLU A 18 11.31 10.84 -5.10
C GLU A 18 12.59 10.14 -4.62
N MET A 19 12.67 9.81 -3.33
CA MET A 19 13.83 9.11 -2.76
C MET A 19 14.07 7.74 -3.38
N THR A 20 13.00 7.04 -3.77
CA THR A 20 13.06 5.70 -4.36
C THR A 20 12.99 5.68 -5.88
N HIS A 21 12.96 6.85 -6.51
CA HIS A 21 12.87 6.98 -7.96
C HIS A 21 14.03 6.26 -8.66
N ALA A 22 13.69 5.41 -9.64
CA ALA A 22 14.63 4.57 -10.39
C ALA A 22 15.50 3.62 -9.52
N MET A 23 15.14 3.40 -8.24
CA MET A 23 15.82 2.42 -7.40
C MET A 23 15.34 1.01 -7.72
N SER A 24 16.27 0.05 -7.68
CA SER A 24 15.98 -1.38 -7.81
C SER A 24 16.72 -2.17 -6.75
N VAL A 25 16.07 -3.21 -6.22
CA VAL A 25 16.65 -4.16 -5.28
C VAL A 25 16.58 -5.54 -5.92
N ASN A 26 17.74 -6.21 -6.05
CA ASN A 26 17.85 -7.51 -6.73
C ASN A 26 17.28 -7.53 -8.16
N GLY A 27 17.41 -6.42 -8.90
CA GLY A 27 16.88 -6.29 -10.26
C GLY A 27 15.37 -5.99 -10.32
N GLU A 28 14.68 -5.86 -9.18
CA GLU A 28 13.30 -5.42 -9.13
C GLU A 28 13.18 -3.96 -8.73
N GLU A 29 12.49 -3.17 -9.55
CA GLU A 29 12.19 -1.77 -9.27
C GLU A 29 11.28 -1.62 -8.04
N ILE A 30 11.58 -0.61 -7.20
CA ILE A 30 10.72 -0.19 -6.09
C ILE A 30 9.59 0.67 -6.66
N ILE A 31 8.39 0.11 -6.72
CA ILE A 31 7.21 0.76 -7.33
C ILE A 31 6.16 1.18 -6.29
N CYS A 32 6.29 0.76 -5.03
CA CYS A 32 5.21 0.95 -4.05
C CYS A 32 4.85 2.42 -3.83
N PHE A 33 5.83 3.32 -3.77
CA PHE A 33 5.60 4.74 -3.55
C PHE A 33 5.08 5.45 -4.81
N VAL A 34 5.46 4.99 -6.00
CA VAL A 34 4.86 5.45 -7.27
C VAL A 34 3.37 5.10 -7.31
N ILE A 35 3.02 3.85 -7.01
CA ILE A 35 1.63 3.40 -6.99
C ILE A 35 0.81 4.14 -5.92
N LEU A 36 1.38 4.38 -4.72
CA LEU A 36 0.71 5.15 -3.68
C LEU A 36 0.48 6.60 -4.11
N SER A 37 1.50 7.25 -4.69
CA SER A 37 1.40 8.61 -5.24
C SER A 37 0.29 8.71 -6.28
N ASP A 38 0.22 7.77 -7.24
CA ASP A 38 -0.83 7.77 -8.25
C ASP A 38 -2.24 7.57 -7.66
N LEU A 39 -2.35 6.79 -6.58
CA LEU A 39 -3.61 6.58 -5.88
C LEU A 39 -4.06 7.83 -5.09
N VAL A 40 -3.15 8.48 -4.35
CA VAL A 40 -3.50 9.65 -3.51
C VAL A 40 -3.78 10.89 -4.35
N ASN A 41 -3.10 11.02 -5.49
CA ASN A 41 -3.34 12.11 -6.46
C ASN A 41 -4.50 11.81 -7.44
N GLY A 42 -5.12 10.62 -7.33
CA GLY A 42 -6.27 10.24 -8.14
C GLY A 42 -5.95 10.00 -9.62
N HIS A 43 -4.68 9.77 -9.97
CA HIS A 43 -4.27 9.37 -11.32
C HIS A 43 -4.78 7.97 -11.68
N VAL A 44 -4.90 7.09 -10.69
CA VAL A 44 -5.47 5.75 -10.84
C VAL A 44 -6.44 5.45 -9.70
N GLN A 45 -7.43 4.59 -9.95
CA GLN A 45 -8.26 4.03 -8.87
C GLN A 45 -7.73 2.67 -8.45
N ILE A 46 -7.91 2.33 -7.17
CA ILE A 46 -7.46 1.04 -6.63
C ILE A 46 -8.11 -0.16 -7.34
N SER A 47 -9.36 0.00 -7.80
CA SER A 47 -10.11 -1.00 -8.58
C SER A 47 -9.44 -1.33 -9.92
N ASP A 48 -8.70 -0.37 -10.48
CA ASP A 48 -8.08 -0.51 -11.80
C ASP A 48 -6.73 -1.23 -11.72
N LEU A 49 -6.16 -1.34 -10.51
CA LEU A 49 -4.87 -1.99 -10.29
C LEU A 49 -5.00 -3.52 -10.36
N PRO A 50 -4.16 -4.22 -11.15
CA PRO A 50 -4.10 -5.68 -11.14
C PRO A 50 -3.79 -6.24 -9.76
N LYS A 51 -4.33 -7.43 -9.44
CA LYS A 51 -4.10 -8.08 -8.13
C LYS A 51 -2.61 -8.24 -7.81
N ASN A 52 -1.80 -8.59 -8.82
CA ASN A 52 -0.35 -8.74 -8.63
C ASN A 52 0.33 -7.41 -8.29
N THR A 53 -0.12 -6.29 -8.88
CA THR A 53 0.37 -4.95 -8.54
C THR A 53 0.05 -4.61 -7.09
N LEU A 54 -1.19 -4.86 -6.63
CA LEU A 54 -1.55 -4.66 -5.22
C LEU A 54 -0.68 -5.51 -4.28
N LEU A 55 -0.48 -6.79 -4.58
CA LEU A 55 0.35 -7.66 -3.75
C LEU A 55 1.82 -7.20 -3.72
N LYS A 56 2.37 -6.80 -4.87
CA LYS A 56 3.75 -6.29 -4.98
C LYS A 56 3.92 -4.97 -4.22
N THR A 57 3.01 -4.01 -4.40
CA THR A 57 3.01 -2.74 -3.67
C THR A 57 2.94 -2.96 -2.17
N TYR A 58 2.07 -3.86 -1.69
CA TYR A 58 1.98 -4.20 -0.27
C TYR A 58 3.28 -4.81 0.27
N ALA A 59 3.86 -5.78 -0.46
CA ALA A 59 5.09 -6.44 -0.04
C ALA A 59 6.28 -5.46 0.02
N GLN A 60 6.44 -4.61 -1.00
CA GLN A 60 7.48 -3.60 -1.03
C GLN A 60 7.29 -2.52 0.04
N LEU A 61 6.07 -2.05 0.26
CA LEU A 61 5.79 -1.07 1.31
C LEU A 61 6.12 -1.65 2.69
N LYS A 62 5.70 -2.90 2.97
CA LYS A 62 6.04 -3.60 4.21
C LYS A 62 7.56 -3.68 4.41
N ALA A 63 8.30 -4.09 3.37
CA ALA A 63 9.76 -4.21 3.44
C ALA A 63 10.44 -2.85 3.69
N ASN A 64 9.95 -1.78 3.05
CA ASN A 64 10.46 -0.43 3.28
C ASN A 64 10.13 0.05 4.70
N THR A 65 8.90 -0.11 5.19
CA THR A 65 8.54 0.22 6.57
C THR A 65 9.44 -0.52 7.57
N GLU A 66 9.69 -1.82 7.37
CA GLU A 66 10.61 -2.61 8.21
C GLU A 66 12.07 -2.18 8.10
N TYR A 67 12.48 -1.65 6.95
CA TYR A 67 13.84 -1.11 6.76
C TYR A 67 13.99 0.22 7.50
N PHE A 68 13.08 1.16 7.27
CA PHE A 68 13.12 2.49 7.87
C PHE A 68 12.95 2.43 9.40
N SER A 69 12.13 1.53 9.93
CA SER A 69 11.96 1.37 11.39
C SER A 69 13.21 0.84 12.11
N ARG A 70 14.20 0.31 11.38
CA ARG A 70 15.49 -0.11 11.94
C ARG A 70 16.51 1.03 11.98
N LEU A 71 16.25 2.15 11.29
CA LEU A 71 17.16 3.29 11.26
C LEU A 71 16.93 4.16 12.48
N VAL A 72 17.84 4.09 13.46
CA VAL A 72 17.71 4.80 14.75
C VAL A 72 17.55 6.32 14.61
N TRP A 73 18.10 6.90 13.53
CA TRP A 73 18.04 8.34 13.26
C TRP A 73 16.79 8.78 12.48
N PHE A 74 15.97 7.84 12.03
CA PHE A 74 14.78 8.11 11.22
C PHE A 74 13.52 7.91 12.08
N ASP A 75 12.63 8.90 12.09
CA ASP A 75 11.30 8.73 12.67
C ASP A 75 10.41 7.95 11.69
N SER A 76 10.18 6.66 11.99
CA SER A 76 9.37 5.77 11.14
C SER A 76 7.86 5.89 11.36
N SER A 77 7.40 6.77 12.25
CA SER A 77 5.98 6.86 12.60
C SER A 77 5.09 7.22 11.41
N GLY A 78 5.59 8.04 10.48
CA GLY A 78 4.89 8.44 9.25
C GLY A 78 4.68 7.27 8.28
N ILE A 79 5.77 6.64 7.82
CA ILE A 79 5.70 5.45 6.97
C ILE A 79 4.93 4.28 7.60
N GLU A 80 4.97 4.13 8.93
CA GLU A 80 4.16 3.13 9.65
C GLU A 80 2.65 3.42 9.55
N GLN A 81 2.24 4.67 9.69
CA GLN A 81 0.84 5.08 9.52
C GLN A 81 0.37 4.87 8.08
N ILE A 82 1.19 5.29 7.10
CA ILE A 82 0.94 5.05 5.67
C ILE A 82 0.76 3.55 5.39
N PHE A 83 1.62 2.70 5.97
CA PHE A 83 1.52 1.26 5.83
C PHE A 83 0.20 0.70 6.39
N GLN A 84 -0.23 1.11 7.60
CA GLN A 84 -1.49 0.62 8.17
C GLN A 84 -2.70 1.03 7.34
N LYS A 85 -2.74 2.26 6.86
CA LYS A 85 -3.83 2.76 6.00
C LYS A 85 -3.87 2.05 4.66
N THR A 86 -2.71 1.88 4.02
CA THR A 86 -2.58 1.13 2.77
C THR A 86 -3.03 -0.32 2.94
N LYS A 87 -2.59 -0.98 4.02
CA LYS A 87 -3.00 -2.35 4.33
C LYS A 87 -4.52 -2.48 4.44
N LYS A 88 -5.17 -1.59 5.18
CA LYS A 88 -6.64 -1.58 5.32
C LYS A 88 -7.31 -1.39 3.96
N MET A 89 -6.88 -0.39 3.20
CA MET A 89 -7.39 -0.08 1.87
C MET A 89 -7.28 -1.27 0.91
N PHE A 90 -6.13 -1.95 0.88
CA PHE A 90 -5.90 -3.10 0.01
C PHE A 90 -6.71 -4.33 0.44
N ILE A 91 -6.86 -4.57 1.74
CA ILE A 91 -7.71 -5.66 2.25
C ILE A 91 -9.15 -5.47 1.83
N GLU A 92 -9.69 -4.25 1.96
CA GLU A 92 -11.06 -3.96 1.54
C GLU A 92 -11.23 -4.15 0.04
N GLU A 93 -10.29 -3.69 -0.78
CA GLU A 93 -10.34 -3.93 -2.23
C GLU A 93 -10.23 -5.42 -2.58
N VAL A 94 -9.36 -6.19 -1.94
CA VAL A 94 -9.25 -7.62 -2.24
C VAL A 94 -10.54 -8.36 -1.87
N LYS A 95 -11.23 -7.96 -0.79
CA LYS A 95 -12.53 -8.52 -0.42
C LYS A 95 -13.60 -8.26 -1.48
N THR A 96 -13.62 -7.11 -2.13
CA THR A 96 -14.60 -6.82 -3.21
C THR A 96 -14.41 -7.73 -4.43
N ARG A 97 -13.18 -8.20 -4.65
CA ARG A 97 -12.82 -9.11 -5.75
C ARG A 97 -13.13 -10.58 -5.48
N ILE A 98 -13.43 -10.95 -4.24
CA ILE A 98 -13.83 -12.32 -3.87
C ILE A 98 -15.34 -12.44 -4.09
N PRO A 99 -15.81 -13.31 -5.01
CA PRO A 99 -17.24 -13.55 -5.17
C PRO A 99 -17.88 -13.99 -3.85
N PRO A 100 -19.11 -13.54 -3.52
CA PRO A 100 -19.84 -13.99 -2.34
C PRO A 100 -19.96 -15.52 -2.25
N SER A 101 -19.93 -16.21 -3.39
CA SER A 101 -20.00 -17.67 -3.50
C SER A 101 -18.76 -18.42 -3.00
N THR A 102 -17.65 -17.72 -2.74
CA THR A 102 -16.39 -18.29 -2.22
C THR A 102 -16.16 -18.05 -0.73
N LEU A 103 -17.05 -17.32 -0.05
CA LEU A 103 -17.04 -17.26 1.41
C LEU A 103 -17.47 -18.64 1.96
N PRO A 104 -16.70 -19.27 2.86
CA PRO A 104 -17.09 -20.56 3.41
C PRO A 104 -18.49 -20.44 4.03
N LYS A 105 -19.35 -21.40 3.72
CA LYS A 105 -20.68 -21.58 4.33
C LYS A 105 -20.54 -21.96 5.81
N LEU A 106 -19.85 -21.13 6.60
CA LEU A 106 -19.83 -21.16 8.05
C LEU A 106 -21.14 -20.50 8.49
N ASN A 107 -22.22 -21.26 8.37
CA ASN A 107 -23.45 -21.16 9.14
C ASN A 107 -24.41 -22.23 8.62
N LYS A 108 -24.19 -23.46 9.06
CA LYS A 108 -25.30 -24.38 9.32
C LYS A 108 -25.30 -24.65 10.82
N PRO A 109 -26.35 -24.28 11.55
CA PRO A 109 -26.55 -24.79 12.90
C PRO A 109 -26.74 -26.31 12.79
N ILE A 110 -26.03 -27.05 13.66
CA ILE A 110 -26.37 -28.44 13.98
C ILE A 110 -27.61 -28.42 14.85
#